data_AF-A0A2N3DVQ2-F1
#
_entry.id   AF-A0A2N3DVQ2-F1
#
_cell.length_a   1.000
_cell.length_b   1.000
_cell.length_c   1.000
_cell.angle_alpha   90.00
_cell.angle_beta   90.00
_cell.angle_gamma   90.00
#
_symmetry.space_group_name_H-M   'P 1'
#
loop_
_entity.id
_entity.type
_entity.pdbx_description
1 polymer ?
#
loop_
_entity_poly.entity_id
_entity_poly.type
_entity_poly.pdbx_seq_one_letter_code
_entity_poly.pdbx_strand_id
1 'polypeptide(L)' 'MVSVTTPREQAETSDAARKVGGYVELLRLQDERTAIRRRGLIAKLIRNPTTGRFKYIVKS' A
#
# COMPACT_ATOMS: atom_id res chain seq x y z
N MET A 1 11.45 -16.88 7.53
CA MET A 1 10.14 -17.29 6.99
C MET A 1 10.16 -16.94 5.51
N VAL A 2 10.38 -17.91 4.62
CA VAL A 2 10.36 -17.68 3.17
C VAL A 2 8.90 -17.76 2.75
N SER A 3 8.26 -16.61 2.57
CA SER A 3 6.93 -16.57 1.96
C SER A 3 7.09 -16.95 0.49
N VAL A 4 6.88 -18.23 0.17
CA VAL A 4 6.76 -18.67 -1.22
C VAL A 4 5.44 -18.10 -1.72
N THR A 5 5.47 -16.88 -2.24
CA THR A 5 4.32 -16.26 -2.90
C THR A 5 3.99 -17.10 -4.13
N THR A 6 2.76 -17.58 -4.21
CA THR A 6 2.27 -18.27 -5.40
C THR A 6 2.36 -17.33 -6.62
N PRO A 7 2.47 -17.85 -7.86
CA PRO A 7 2.50 -17.01 -9.07
C PRO A 7 1.34 -16.02 -9.16
N ARG A 8 0.18 -16.41 -8.62
CA ARG A 8 -1.01 -15.55 -8.52
C ARG A 8 -0.78 -14.37 -7.58
N GLU A 9 -0.28 -14.60 -6.38
CA GLU A 9 0.01 -13.53 -5.41
C GLU A 9 1.09 -12.57 -5.94
N GLN A 10 2.06 -13.09 -6.69
CA GLN A 10 3.07 -12.27 -7.37
C GLN A 10 2.45 -11.38 -8.45
N ALA A 11 1.52 -11.93 -9.25
CA ALA A 11 0.80 -11.16 -10.26
C ALA A 11 -0.07 -10.06 -9.63
N GLU A 12 -0.84 -10.39 -8.58
CA GLU A 12 -1.68 -9.45 -7.85
C GLU A 12 -0.82 -8.33 -7.20
N THR A 13 0.33 -8.68 -6.64
CA THR A 13 1.29 -7.72 -6.06
C THR A 13 1.93 -6.83 -7.12
N SER A 14 2.29 -7.41 -8.27
CA SER A 14 2.85 -6.67 -9.41
C SER A 14 1.85 -5.66 -9.97
N ASP A 15 0.59 -6.05 -10.11
CA ASP A 15 -0.47 -5.16 -10.57
C ASP A 15 -0.80 -4.06 -9.56
N ALA A 16 -0.80 -4.38 -8.26
CA ALA A 16 -0.94 -3.39 -7.21
C ALA A 16 0.22 -2.38 -7.24
N ALA A 17 1.46 -2.86 -7.41
CA ALA A 17 2.65 -2.02 -7.52
C ALA A 17 2.54 -1.06 -8.71
N ARG A 18 2.14 -1.55 -9.90
CA ARG A 18 1.96 -0.69 -11.09
C ARG A 18 0.95 0.43 -10.85
N LYS A 19 -0.16 0.14 -10.17
CA LYS A 19 -1.22 1.12 -9.89
C LYS A 19 -0.75 2.25 -8.97
N VAL A 20 0.18 1.98 -8.06
CA VAL A 20 0.63 2.96 -7.05
C VAL A 20 1.92 3.68 -7.41
N GLY A 21 2.59 3.32 -8.51
CA GLY A 21 3.85 3.94 -8.96
C GLY A 21 5.10 3.09 -8.74
N GLY A 22 4.95 1.79 -8.51
CA GLY A 22 6.01 0.81 -8.39
C GLY A 22 6.05 0.08 -7.05
N TYR A 23 6.94 -0.90 -6.96
CA TYR A 23 7.05 -1.78 -5.78
C TYR A 23 7.51 -1.03 -4.52
N VAL A 24 8.43 -0.08 -4.67
CA VAL A 24 8.90 0.77 -3.56
C VAL A 24 7.75 1.57 -2.95
N GLU A 25 6.87 2.13 -3.79
CA GLU A 25 5.72 2.89 -3.31
C GLU A 25 4.67 1.98 -2.65
N LEU A 26 4.49 0.77 -3.18
CA LEU A 26 3.62 -0.24 -2.57
C LEU A 26 4.09 -0.61 -1.16
N LEU A 27 5.39 -0.85 -0.96
CA LEU A 27 5.96 -1.14 0.36
C LEU A 27 5.77 0.04 1.32
N ARG A 28 6.06 1.27 0.86
CA ARG A 28 5.85 2.48 1.66
C ARG A 28 4.40 2.62 2.13
N LEU A 29 3.44 2.35 1.23
CA LEU A 29 2.01 2.37 1.55
C LEU A 29 1.60 1.26 2.52
N GLN A 30 2.19 0.07 2.39
CA GLN A 30 1.96 -1.05 3.30
C GLN A 30 2.41 -0.70 4.73
N ASP A 31 3.56 -0.06 4.87
CA ASP A 31 4.08 0.40 6.16
C ASP A 31 3.18 1.48 6.78
N GLU A 32 2.77 2.49 6.00
CA GLU A 32 1.81 3.52 6.46
C GLU A 32 0.50 2.90 6.95
N ARG A 33 -0.08 1.98 6.17
CA ARG A 33 -1.32 1.29 6.53
C ARG A 33 -1.14 0.50 7.83
N THR A 34 -0.02 -0.19 7.98
CA THR A 34 0.29 -0.99 9.17
C THR A 34 0.42 -0.10 10.39
N ALA A 35 1.10 1.05 10.28
CA ALA A 35 1.22 2.01 11.37
C ALA A 35 -0.14 2.56 11.82
N ILE A 36 -1.05 2.87 10.88
CA ILE A 36 -2.41 3.33 11.20
C ILE A 36 -3.21 2.22 11.88
N ARG A 37 -3.18 1.00 11.35
CA ARG A 37 -3.92 -0.15 11.93
C ARG A 37 -3.43 -0.53 13.31
N ARG A 38 -2.12 -0.44 13.58
CA ARG A 38 -1.55 -0.66 14.93
C ARG A 38 -2.10 0.30 15.98
N ARG A 39 -2.59 1.47 15.56
CA ARG A 39 -3.25 2.45 16.44
C ARG A 39 -4.77 2.21 16.58
N GLY A 40 -5.31 1.14 16.01
CA GLY A 40 -6.74 0.84 16.01
C GLY A 40 -7.58 1.72 15.07
N LEU A 41 -6.92 2.46 14.17
CA LEU A 41 -7.57 3.44 13.30
C LEU A 41 -7.87 2.86 11.90
N ILE A 42 -8.85 3.47 11.22
CA ILE A 42 -9.23 3.10 9.86
C ILE A 42 -8.39 3.91 8.86
N ALA A 43 -7.70 3.23 7.95
CA ALA A 43 -6.91 3.85 6.90
C ALA A 43 -7.72 3.97 5.59
N LYS A 44 -7.76 5.16 4.99
CA LYS A 44 -8.32 5.41 3.65
C LYS A 44 -7.19 5.82 2.70
N LEU A 45 -7.08 5.15 1.56
CA LEU A 45 -6.11 5.50 0.53
C LEU A 45 -6.63 6.69 -0.27
N ILE A 46 -5.81 7.72 -0.45
CA ILE A 46 -6.10 8.88 -1.30
C ILE A 46 -4.93 9.15 -2.24
N ARG A 47 -5.22 9.77 -3.39
CA ARG A 47 -4.18 10.29 -4.29
C ARG A 47 -3.97 11.78 -4.00
N ASN A 48 -2.74 12.17 -3.71
CA ASN A 48 -2.37 13.57 -3.53
C ASN A 48 -2.46 14.29 -4.89
N PRO A 49 -3.25 15.36 -5.02
CA PRO A 49 -3.41 16.06 -6.30
C PRO A 49 -2.16 16.84 -6.71
N THR A 50 -1.34 17.30 -5.77
CA THR A 50 -0.13 18.09 -6.03
C THR A 50 1.05 17.22 -6.45
N THR A 51 1.23 16.07 -5.81
CA THR A 51 2.39 15.19 -6.07
C THR A 51 2.04 13.97 -6.91
N GLY A 52 0.75 13.71 -7.15
CA GLY A 52 0.26 12.53 -7.86
C GLY A 52 0.41 11.21 -7.09
N ARG A 53 1.07 11.21 -5.93
CA ARG A 53 1.39 10.03 -5.11
C ARG A 53 0.22 9.60 -4.25
N PHE A 54 0.14 8.32 -3.95
CA PHE A 54 -0.85 7.79 -3.02
C PHE A 54 -0.40 7.97 -1.57
N LYS A 55 -1.35 8.12 -0.64
CA LYS A 55 -1.09 8.18 0.80
C LYS A 55 -2.27 7.64 1.58
N TYR A 56 -2.02 7.00 2.71
CA TYR A 56 -3.09 6.68 3.65
C TYR A 56 -3.39 7.86 4.60
N ILE A 57 -4.67 8.19 4.74
CA ILE A 57 -5.19 9.10 5.76
C ILE A 57 -6.00 8.32 6.78
N VAL A 58 -6.02 8.81 8.02
CA VAL A 58 -6.92 8.30 9.04
C VAL A 58 -8.33 8.78 8.70
N LYS A 59 -9.28 7.85 8.65
CA LYS A 59 -10.70 8.17 8.59
C LYS A 59 -11.18 8.38 10.02
N SER A 60 -11.51 9.63 10.36
CA SER A 60 -12.23 9.99 11.58
C SER A 60 -13.66 9.44 11.58
#